data_AF-A0A243RIE9-F1
#
_entry.id   AF-A0A243RIE9-F1
#
_cell.length_a   1.000
_cell.length_b   1.000
_cell.length_c   1.000
_cell.angle_alpha   90.00
_cell.angle_beta   90.00
_cell.angle_gamma   90.00
#
_symmetry.space_group_name_H-M   'P 1'
#
loop_
_entity.id
_entity.type
_entity.pdbx_description
1 polymer ?
#
loop_
_entity_poly.entity_id
_entity_poly.type
_entity_poly.pdbx_seq_one_letter_code
_entity_poly.pdbx_strand_id
1 'polypeptide(L)'
;MTAFSLEPAQLAWCAELRALAAERLRPLADKGEPGRVNRALLAELGSLGLLGRLFTSGALDLCLMRESLAYACTEAETALALQGLGAHPVHAHGTESQRARWLPRVADGSAVAAFALSEP
;
A
#
# COMPACT_ATOMS: atom_id res chain seq x y z
N MET A 1 -7.57 -22.68 18.70
CA MET A 1 -6.54 -21.89 17.98
C MET A 1 -5.34 -21.78 18.89
N THR A 2 -4.11 -21.95 18.37
CA THR A 2 -2.91 -21.70 19.19
C THR A 2 -2.72 -20.19 19.34
N ALA A 3 -1.98 -19.75 20.37
CA ALA A 3 -1.76 -18.32 20.65
C ALA A 3 -1.11 -17.53 19.49
N PHE A 4 -0.55 -18.22 18.49
CA PHE A 4 0.11 -17.63 17.32
C PHE A 4 -0.61 -17.90 15.99
N SER A 5 -1.81 -18.50 16.03
CA SER A 5 -2.61 -18.71 14.82
C SER A 5 -3.24 -17.40 14.38
N LEU A 6 -3.22 -17.14 13.07
CA LEU A 6 -4.05 -16.08 12.48
C LEU A 6 -5.53 -16.49 12.53
N GLU A 7 -6.39 -15.50 12.70
CA GLU A 7 -7.84 -15.70 12.65
C GLU A 7 -8.29 -16.09 11.23
N PRO A 8 -9.38 -16.87 11.07
CA PRO A 8 -9.88 -17.26 9.75
C PRO A 8 -10.11 -16.09 8.79
N ALA A 9 -10.57 -14.94 9.32
CA ALA A 9 -10.76 -13.72 8.54
C ALA A 9 -9.43 -13.14 8.02
N GLN A 10 -8.35 -13.21 8.81
CA GLN A 10 -7.02 -12.76 8.40
C GLN A 10 -6.45 -13.67 7.30
N LEU A 11 -6.63 -14.99 7.43
CA LEU A 11 -6.22 -15.95 6.41
C LEU A 11 -6.96 -15.74 5.09
N ALA A 12 -8.29 -15.55 5.16
CA ALA A 12 -9.11 -15.26 3.99
C ALA A 12 -8.67 -13.96 3.32
N TRP A 13 -8.42 -12.91 4.09
CA TRP A 13 -7.93 -11.64 3.59
C TRP A 13 -6.55 -11.77 2.90
N CYS A 14 -5.63 -12.53 3.48
CA CYS A 14 -4.32 -12.79 2.84
C CYS A 14 -4.48 -13.52 1.50
N ALA A 15 -5.37 -14.51 1.42
CA ALA A 15 -5.65 -15.24 0.19
C ALA A 15 -6.26 -14.33 -0.89
N GLU A 16 -7.21 -13.48 -0.52
CA GLU A 16 -7.81 -12.49 -1.41
C GLU A 16 -6.76 -11.51 -1.96
N LEU A 17 -5.91 -10.96 -1.09
CA LEU A 17 -4.84 -10.05 -1.49
C LEU A 17 -3.84 -10.69 -2.45
N ARG A 18 -3.49 -11.96 -2.24
CA ARG A 18 -2.60 -12.70 -3.14
C ARG A 18 -3.24 -12.86 -4.52
N ALA A 19 -4.53 -13.18 -4.57
CA ALA A 19 -5.27 -13.27 -5.84
C ALA A 19 -5.34 -11.91 -6.54
N LEU A 20 -5.73 -10.84 -5.82
CA LEU A 20 -5.73 -9.47 -6.36
C LEU A 20 -4.36 -9.04 -6.89
N ALA A 21 -3.29 -9.38 -6.16
CA ALA A 21 -1.93 -9.06 -6.57
C ALA A 21 -1.53 -9.81 -7.84
N ALA A 22 -1.85 -11.09 -7.96
CA ALA A 22 -1.54 -11.89 -9.15
C ALA A 22 -2.37 -11.47 -10.38
N GLU A 23 -3.66 -11.19 -10.19
CA GLU A 23 -4.61 -11.02 -11.29
C GLU A 23 -4.74 -9.56 -11.76
N ARG A 24 -4.60 -8.59 -10.85
CA ARG A 24 -4.83 -7.16 -11.18
C ARG A 24 -3.56 -6.33 -11.11
N LEU A 25 -2.74 -6.51 -10.06
CA LEU A 25 -1.59 -5.65 -9.83
C LEU A 25 -0.36 -6.08 -10.64
N ARG A 26 -0.07 -7.38 -10.71
CA ARG A 26 1.08 -7.90 -11.45
C ARG A 26 1.04 -7.54 -12.95
N PRO A 27 -0.08 -7.67 -13.67
CA PRO A 27 -0.14 -7.24 -15.08
C PRO A 27 0.09 -5.73 -15.30
N LEU A 28 -0.19 -4.89 -14.29
CA LEU A 28 0.12 -3.45 -14.35
C LEU A 28 1.60 -3.18 -14.04
N ALA A 29 2.16 -3.89 -13.06
CA ALA A 29 3.58 -3.84 -12.74
C ALA A 29 4.44 -4.25 -13.94
N ASP A 30 4.09 -5.36 -14.62
CA ASP A 30 4.83 -5.85 -15.80
C ASP A 30 4.80 -4.87 -17.00
N LYS A 31 3.85 -3.92 -17.02
CA LYS A 31 3.76 -2.84 -18.02
C LYS A 31 4.47 -1.55 -17.60
N GLY A 32 5.03 -1.51 -16.39
CA GLY A 32 5.76 -0.37 -15.87
C GLY A 32 7.04 -0.08 -16.66
N GLU A 33 7.36 1.19 -16.84
CA GLU A 33 8.62 1.60 -17.44
C GLU A 33 9.72 1.68 -16.36
N PRO A 34 10.86 1.00 -16.52
CA PRO A 34 11.97 1.10 -15.57
C PRO A 34 12.41 2.54 -15.32
N GLY A 35 12.60 2.90 -14.05
CA GLY A 35 13.00 4.26 -13.66
C GLY A 35 11.87 5.31 -13.71
N ARG A 36 10.63 4.90 -13.98
CA ARG A 36 9.44 5.76 -13.90
C ARG A 36 8.48 5.25 -12.83
N VAL A 37 7.72 6.17 -12.25
CA VAL A 37 6.64 5.81 -11.33
C VAL A 37 5.49 5.20 -12.12
N ASN A 38 5.09 3.98 -11.76
CA ASN A 38 3.93 3.30 -12.33
C ASN A 38 2.63 3.88 -11.77
N ARG A 39 2.14 4.97 -12.37
CA ARG A 39 0.92 5.67 -11.92
C ARG A 39 -0.35 4.82 -12.07
N ALA A 40 -0.39 3.94 -13.07
CA ALA A 40 -1.51 3.03 -13.26
C ALA A 40 -1.61 2.04 -12.09
N LEU A 41 -0.47 1.48 -11.65
CA LEU A 41 -0.41 0.61 -10.49
C LEU A 41 -0.84 1.32 -9.19
N LEU A 42 -0.42 2.57 -8.98
CA LEU A 42 -0.83 3.36 -7.81
C LEU A 42 -2.33 3.69 -7.82
N ALA A 43 -2.87 4.11 -8.95
CA ALA A 43 -4.31 4.35 -9.10
C ALA A 43 -5.11 3.07 -8.83
N GLU A 44 -4.63 1.92 -9.30
CA GLU A 44 -5.27 0.64 -9.07
C GLU A 44 -5.27 0.27 -7.57
N LEU A 45 -4.13 0.41 -6.88
CA LEU A 45 -4.02 0.21 -5.43
C LEU A 45 -4.98 1.11 -4.64
N GLY A 46 -5.16 2.36 -5.09
CA GLY A 46 -6.14 3.30 -4.54
C GLY A 46 -7.58 2.85 -4.77
N SER A 47 -7.91 2.42 -6.00
CA SER A 47 -9.25 1.94 -6.37
C SER A 47 -9.67 0.68 -5.60
N LEU A 48 -8.72 -0.18 -5.26
CA LEU A 48 -8.90 -1.37 -4.41
C LEU A 48 -9.03 -1.01 -2.92
N GLY A 49 -8.90 0.26 -2.55
CA GLY A 49 -8.96 0.75 -1.18
C GLY A 49 -7.76 0.37 -0.32
N LEU A 50 -6.70 -0.18 -0.90
CA LEU A 50 -5.53 -0.68 -0.16
C LEU A 50 -4.70 0.47 0.42
N LEU A 51 -4.57 1.58 -0.32
CA LEU A 51 -3.83 2.75 0.16
C LEU A 51 -4.53 3.46 1.33
N GLY A 52 -5.86 3.44 1.38
CA GLY A 52 -6.60 3.99 2.52
C GLY A 52 -6.34 3.23 3.83
N ARG A 53 -6.13 1.91 3.74
CA ARG A 53 -5.85 1.04 4.91
C ARG A 53 -4.53 1.36 5.60
N LEU A 54 -3.58 2.00 4.89
CA LEU A 54 -2.30 2.45 5.47
C LEU A 54 -2.47 3.37 6.70
N PHE A 55 -3.62 4.05 6.80
CA PHE A 55 -3.89 5.05 7.83
C PHE A 55 -4.87 4.57 8.91
N THR A 56 -5.42 3.37 8.77
CA THR A 56 -6.47 2.84 9.66
C THR A 56 -6.19 1.45 10.20
N SER A 57 -5.25 0.72 9.60
CA SER A 57 -4.85 -0.63 10.01
C SER A 57 -3.81 -0.63 11.13
N GLY A 58 -3.87 -1.65 11.99
CA GLY A 58 -2.83 -1.94 12.97
C GLY A 58 -1.61 -2.62 12.35
N ALA A 59 -0.53 -2.75 13.13
CA ALA A 59 0.75 -3.30 12.65
C ALA A 59 0.63 -4.70 12.03
N LEU A 60 -0.12 -5.62 12.65
CA LEU A 60 -0.30 -6.98 12.13
C LEU A 60 -1.01 -6.95 10.76
N ASP A 61 -2.10 -6.21 10.62
CA ASP A 61 -2.84 -6.13 9.35
C ASP A 61 -1.99 -5.52 8.23
N LEU A 62 -1.17 -4.51 8.56
CA LEU A 62 -0.21 -3.94 7.61
C LEU A 62 0.84 -4.97 7.18
N CYS A 63 1.39 -5.75 8.12
CA CYS A 63 2.33 -6.83 7.81
C CYS A 63 1.70 -7.88 6.88
N LEU A 64 0.51 -8.37 7.23
CA LEU A 64 -0.23 -9.36 6.43
C LEU A 64 -0.57 -8.83 5.04
N MET A 65 -0.97 -7.56 4.95
CA MET A 65 -1.26 -6.93 3.67
C MET A 65 -0.01 -6.85 2.79
N ARG A 66 1.10 -6.34 3.34
CA ARG A 66 2.36 -6.21 2.60
C ARG A 66 2.91 -7.57 2.18
N GLU A 67 2.97 -8.54 3.10
CA GLU A 67 3.42 -9.90 2.79
C GLU A 67 2.59 -10.55 1.68
N SER A 68 1.27 -10.41 1.74
CA SER A 68 0.35 -11.01 0.75
C SER A 68 0.52 -10.40 -0.63
N LEU A 69 0.76 -9.09 -0.73
CA LEU A 69 1.07 -8.43 -2.00
C LEU A 69 2.44 -8.89 -2.53
N ALA A 70 3.47 -8.89 -1.69
CA ALA A 70 4.83 -9.28 -2.07
C ALA A 70 4.93 -10.72 -2.55
N TYR A 71 4.06 -11.62 -2.05
CA TYR A 71 4.00 -13.01 -2.49
C TYR A 71 3.80 -13.14 -4.01
N ALA A 72 3.03 -12.25 -4.64
CA ALA A 72 2.73 -12.29 -6.07
C ALA A 72 3.37 -11.14 -6.88
N CYS A 73 3.54 -9.96 -6.28
CA CYS A 73 4.06 -8.76 -6.92
C CYS A 73 4.78 -7.84 -5.90
N THR A 74 6.10 -7.91 -5.86
CA THR A 74 6.94 -7.08 -4.98
C THR A 74 6.88 -5.58 -5.37
N GLU A 75 6.73 -5.25 -6.65
CA GLU A 75 6.55 -3.86 -7.08
C GLU A 75 5.27 -3.24 -6.52
N ALA A 76 4.15 -3.98 -6.52
CA ALA A 76 2.90 -3.51 -5.95
C ALA A 76 2.99 -3.33 -4.42
N GLU A 77 3.65 -4.25 -3.73
CA GLU A 77 3.94 -4.10 -2.30
C GLU A 77 4.78 -2.85 -2.05
N THR A 78 5.86 -2.64 -2.81
CA THR A 78 6.75 -1.51 -2.62
C THR A 78 6.05 -0.18 -2.93
N ALA A 79 5.23 -0.14 -3.98
CA ALA A 79 4.41 1.02 -4.31
C ALA A 79 3.44 1.38 -3.17
N LEU A 80 2.79 0.38 -2.54
CA LEU A 80 1.95 0.58 -1.36
C LEU A 80 2.78 1.04 -0.14
N ALA A 81 3.92 0.41 0.11
CA ALA A 81 4.77 0.72 1.26
C ALA A 81 5.32 2.16 1.21
N LEU A 82 5.73 2.63 0.03
CA LEU A 82 6.23 4.00 -0.16
C LEU A 82 5.14 5.06 0.07
N GLN A 83 3.89 4.78 -0.30
CA GLN A 83 2.77 5.67 0.03
C GLN A 83 2.62 5.82 1.54
N GLY A 84 2.70 4.71 2.27
CA GLY A 84 2.67 4.70 3.73
C GLY A 84 3.85 5.48 4.31
N LEU A 85 5.07 5.15 3.91
CA LEU A 85 6.28 5.79 4.42
C LEU A 85 6.31 7.30 4.17
N GLY A 86 5.97 7.74 2.95
CA GLY A 86 6.00 9.16 2.59
C GLY A 86 4.87 9.98 3.22
N ALA A 87 3.69 9.38 3.41
CA ALA A 87 2.53 10.10 3.94
C ALA A 87 2.33 9.97 5.45
N HIS A 88 2.94 8.97 6.10
CA HIS A 88 2.76 8.73 7.53
C HIS A 88 3.12 9.95 8.41
N PRO A 89 4.21 10.72 8.15
CA PRO A 89 4.48 11.93 8.94
C PRO A 89 3.35 12.96 8.89
N VAL A 90 2.70 13.12 7.72
CA VAL A 90 1.52 13.99 7.58
C VAL A 90 0.33 13.41 8.32
N HIS A 91 0.13 12.10 8.26
CA HIS A 91 -0.92 11.40 8.99
C HIS A 91 -0.71 11.42 10.52
N ALA A 92 0.52 11.40 11.02
CA ALA A 92 0.79 11.39 12.45
C ALA A 92 0.86 12.82 13.02
N HIS A 93 1.48 13.75 12.29
CA HIS A 93 1.88 15.06 12.83
C HIS A 93 1.47 16.26 11.97
N GLY A 94 0.82 16.04 10.83
CA GLY A 94 0.36 17.14 9.98
C GLY A 94 -0.75 17.96 10.64
N THR A 95 -0.80 19.24 10.30
CA THR A 95 -1.95 20.12 10.55
C THR A 95 -3.20 19.62 9.83
N GLU A 96 -4.39 20.07 10.26
CA GLU A 96 -5.65 19.72 9.59
C GLU A 96 -5.63 20.05 8.09
N SER A 97 -5.08 21.21 7.71
CA SER A 97 -4.99 21.63 6.31
C SER A 97 -4.04 20.75 5.49
N GLN A 98 -2.91 20.31 6.07
CA GLN A 98 -2.00 19.36 5.41
C GLN A 98 -2.67 17.99 5.23
N ARG A 99 -3.36 17.49 6.26
CA ARG A 99 -4.07 16.21 6.20
C ARG A 99 -5.17 16.23 5.15
N ALA A 100 -6.04 17.25 5.19
CA ALA A 100 -7.16 17.41 4.26
C ALA A 100 -6.67 17.54 2.81
N ARG A 101 -5.54 18.19 2.59
CA ARG A 101 -4.95 18.35 1.25
C ARG A 101 -4.31 17.08 0.71
N TRP A 102 -3.58 16.32 1.53
CA TRP A 102 -2.69 15.27 1.05
C TRP A 102 -3.20 13.85 1.26
N LEU A 103 -3.81 13.54 2.40
CA LEU A 103 -4.20 12.16 2.71
C LEU A 103 -5.25 11.59 1.74
N PRO A 104 -6.31 12.32 1.34
CA PRO A 104 -7.26 11.80 0.36
C PRO A 104 -6.60 11.42 -0.96
N ARG A 105 -5.67 12.25 -1.44
CA ARG A 105 -4.96 12.06 -2.72
C ARG A 105 -3.95 10.92 -2.67
N VAL A 106 -3.37 10.65 -1.50
CA VAL A 106 -2.52 9.47 -1.31
C VAL A 106 -3.38 8.22 -1.24
N ALA A 107 -4.52 8.28 -0.52
CA ALA A 107 -5.43 7.15 -0.36
C ALA A 107 -6.12 6.73 -1.66
N ASP A 108 -6.40 7.65 -2.59
CA ASP A 108 -6.97 7.35 -3.90
C ASP A 108 -5.92 7.08 -5.00
N GLY A 109 -4.62 7.22 -4.68
CA GLY A 109 -3.52 6.99 -5.60
C GLY A 109 -3.26 8.12 -6.62
N SER A 110 -3.97 9.25 -6.55
CA SER A 110 -3.76 10.42 -7.43
C SER A 110 -2.49 11.20 -7.10
N ALA A 111 -1.99 11.10 -5.87
CA ALA A 111 -0.70 11.62 -5.44
C ALA A 111 0.31 10.47 -5.21
N VAL A 112 1.58 10.77 -5.49
CA VAL A 112 2.71 9.88 -5.23
C VAL A 112 3.46 10.44 -4.04
N ALA A 113 3.46 9.73 -2.91
CA ALA A 113 4.29 10.08 -1.77
C ALA A 113 5.69 9.45 -1.91
N ALA A 114 6.68 10.13 -1.36
CA ALA A 114 8.06 9.67 -1.26
C ALA A 114 8.65 10.13 0.08
N PHE A 115 9.73 9.50 0.52
CA PHE A 115 10.42 9.86 1.76
C PHE A 115 11.89 10.15 1.46
N ALA A 116 12.27 11.42 1.58
CA ALA A 116 13.61 11.90 1.31
C ALA A 116 14.40 11.99 2.62
N LEU A 117 15.15 10.94 2.94
CA LEU A 117 15.99 10.86 4.14
C LEU A 117 17.47 10.61 3.82
N SER A 118 17.77 9.71 2.90
CA SER A 118 19.15 9.32 2.58
C SER A 118 19.93 10.45 1.88
N GLU A 119 21.20 10.56 2.24
CA GLU A 119 22.19 11.48 1.64
C GLU A 119 23.34 10.67 0.97
N PRO A 120 24.11 11.25 0.02
CA PRO A 120 25.20 10.57 -0.68
C PRO A 120 26.34 10.04 0.20
#